data_AF-A0A2V4DY18-F1
#
_entry.id   AF-A0A2V4DY18-F1
#
_cell.length_a   1.000
_cell.length_b   1.000
_cell.length_c   1.000
_cell.angle_alpha   90.00
_cell.angle_beta   90.00
_cell.angle_gamma   90.00
#
_symmetry.space_group_name_H-M   'P 1'
#
loop_
_entity.id
_entity.type
_entity.pdbx_description
1 polymer ?
#
loop_
_entity_poly.entity_id
_entity_poly.type
_entity_poly.pdbx_seq_one_letter_code
_entity_poly.pdbx_strand_id
1 'polypeptide(L)' 'MNNTFIGDPLYSKTKVCGYVCVDESTLDKWIVKNKFPKPDLYLGRHPRWRLSTLINFSNAKQQEYAEQQLCG' A
#
# COMPACT_ATOMS: atom_id res chain seq x y z
N MET A 1 -20.27 24.29 8.59
CA MET A 1 -19.90 22.90 8.25
C MET A 1 -18.40 22.81 8.33
N ASN A 2 -17.87 22.09 9.32
CA ASN A 2 -16.45 22.03 9.58
C ASN A 2 -15.86 21.07 8.54
N ASN A 3 -15.35 21.64 7.44
CA ASN A 3 -14.73 20.88 6.37
C ASN A 3 -13.38 20.38 6.88
N THR A 4 -13.37 19.29 7.63
CA THR A 4 -12.16 18.59 8.01
C THR A 4 -11.58 18.03 6.72
N PHE A 5 -10.67 18.78 6.09
CA PHE A 5 -9.75 18.23 5.11
C PHE A 5 -8.93 17.16 5.85
N ILE A 6 -9.45 15.93 5.92
CA ILE A 6 -8.65 14.78 6.29
C ILE A 6 -7.77 14.57 5.06
N GLY A 7 -6.60 15.21 5.06
CA GLY A 7 -5.58 15.00 4.04
C GLY A 7 -5.25 13.52 3.93
N ASP A 8 -4.77 13.08 2.76
CA ASP A 8 -4.40 11.70 2.49
C ASP A 8 -3.35 11.20 3.53
N PRO A 9 -3.74 10.36 4.49
CA PRO A 9 -2.91 10.08 5.64
C PRO A 9 -1.70 9.22 5.25
N LEU A 10 -0.57 9.51 5.88
CA LEU A 10 0.69 8.79 5.66
C LEU A 10 0.88 7.71 6.72
N TYR A 11 0.97 6.45 6.28
CA TYR A 11 1.19 5.28 7.12
C TYR A 11 2.67 4.89 7.17
N SER A 12 3.13 4.52 8.37
CA SER A 12 4.45 3.92 8.56
C SER A 12 4.52 2.50 7.99
N LYS A 13 5.73 2.01 7.73
CA LYS A 13 5.98 0.63 7.32
C LYS A 13 5.27 -0.39 8.19
N THR A 14 5.35 -0.25 9.51
CA THR A 14 4.68 -1.15 10.47
C THR A 14 3.16 -1.14 10.32
N LYS A 15 2.55 0.03 10.08
CA LYS A 15 1.11 0.13 9.81
C LYS A 15 0.74 -0.52 8.48
N VAL A 16 1.56 -0.34 7.44
CA VAL A 16 1.36 -1.00 6.14
C VAL A 16 1.46 -2.51 6.26
N CYS A 17 2.45 -3.03 6.99
CA CYS A 17 2.57 -4.46 7.29
C CYS A 17 1.30 -5.02 7.95
N GLY A 18 0.73 -4.29 8.91
CA GLY A 18 -0.55 -4.66 9.52
C GLY A 18 -1.73 -4.59 8.54
N TYR A 19 -1.72 -3.63 7.60
CA TYR A 19 -2.78 -3.48 6.60
C TYR A 19 -2.78 -4.62 5.58
N VAL A 20 -1.61 -5.10 5.15
CA VAL A 20 -1.48 -6.18 4.16
C VAL A 20 -1.18 -7.56 4.77
N CYS A 21 -1.18 -7.67 6.09
CA CYS A 21 -0.94 -8.92 6.83
C CYS A 21 0.39 -9.62 6.48
N VAL A 22 1.49 -8.88 6.36
CA VAL A 22 2.84 -9.44 6.12
C VAL A 22 3.88 -8.87 7.08
N ASP A 23 5.00 -9.55 7.25
CA ASP A 23 6.15 -9.03 7.98
C ASP A 23 6.93 -7.97 7.17
N GLU A 24 7.78 -7.21 7.86
CA GLU A 24 8.57 -6.15 7.23
C GLU A 24 9.55 -6.63 6.16
N SER A 25 10.12 -7.83 6.30
CA SER A 25 11.06 -8.38 5.31
C SER A 25 10.32 -8.82 4.05
N THR A 26 9.13 -9.39 4.21
CA THR A 26 8.25 -9.75 3.10
C THR A 26 7.82 -8.51 2.33
N LEU A 27 7.43 -7.44 3.04
CA LEU A 27 7.11 -6.16 2.43
C LEU A 27 8.31 -5.58 1.65
N ASP A 28 9.50 -5.58 2.23
CA ASP A 28 10.72 -5.09 1.54
C ASP A 28 11.01 -5.88 0.26
N LYS A 29 10.89 -7.22 0.31
CA LYS A 29 11.06 -8.07 -0.86
C LYS A 29 10.02 -7.75 -1.94
N TRP A 30 8.78 -7.47 -1.56
CA TRP A 30 7.75 -7.10 -2.53
C TRP A 30 8.03 -5.76 -3.19
N ILE A 31 8.48 -4.76 -2.43
CA ILE A 31 8.89 -3.45 -2.96
C ILE A 31 10.05 -3.60 -3.95
N VAL A 32 11.10 -4.34 -3.58
CA VAL A 32 12.27 -4.58 -4.46
C VAL A 32 11.87 -5.31 -5.74
N LYS A 33 10.91 -6.23 -5.66
CA LYS A 33 10.40 -6.98 -6.81
C LYS A 33 9.31 -6.22 -7.60
N ASN A 34 9.04 -4.96 -7.29
CA ASN A 34 7.94 -4.16 -7.85
C ASN A 34 6.56 -4.84 -7.74
N LYS A 35 6.37 -5.69 -6.72
CA LYS A 35 5.09 -6.35 -6.40
C LYS A 35 4.24 -5.56 -5.40
N PHE A 36 4.79 -4.48 -4.85
CA PHE A 36 4.13 -3.56 -3.93
C PHE A 36 4.58 -2.12 -4.29
N PRO A 37 3.71 -1.10 -4.14
CA PRO A 37 4.08 0.28 -4.46
C PRO A 37 5.27 0.77 -3.63
N LYS A 38 6.12 1.58 -4.27
CA LYS A 38 7.20 2.30 -3.57
C LYS A 38 6.60 3.30 -2.56
N PRO A 39 7.33 3.67 -1.50
CA PRO A 39 6.89 4.71 -0.57
C PRO A 39 6.67 6.03 -1.29
N ASP A 40 5.58 6.72 -0.95
CA ASP A 40 5.28 8.06 -1.48
C ASP A 40 6.22 9.13 -0.90
N LEU A 41 6.72 8.88 0.31
CA LEU A 41 7.61 9.79 1.02
C LEU A 41 8.59 9.01 1.90
N TYR A 42 9.78 9.58 2.09
CA TYR A 42 10.72 9.17 3.12
C TYR A 42 10.87 10.28 4.15
N LEU A 43 10.61 9.98 5.42
CA LEU A 43 10.95 10.85 6.56
C LEU A 43 12.29 10.37 7.12
N GLY A 44 13.38 10.94 6.59
CA GLY A 44 14.72 10.41 6.79
C GLY A 44 14.85 9.01 6.18
N ARG A 45 15.17 8.00 6.99
CA ARG A 45 15.24 6.59 6.56
C ARG A 45 13.91 5.83 6.72
N HIS A 46 12.84 6.51 7.14
CA HIS A 46 11.56 5.88 7.43
C HIS A 46 10.57 6.06 6.27
N PRO A 47 10.21 5.00 5.55
CA PRO A 47 9.26 5.11 4.45
C PRO A 47 7.83 5.38 4.93
N ARG A 48 7.05 6.06 4.09
CA ARG A 48 5.66 6.41 4.30
C ARG A 48 4.83 6.16 3.04
N TRP A 49 3.63 5.62 3.23
CA TRP A 49 2.67 5.40 2.15
C TRP A 49 1.39 6.18 2.42
N ARG A 50 0.85 6.79 1.38
CA ARG A 50 -0.48 7.40 1.39
C ARG A 50 -1.56 6.33 1.45
N LEU A 51 -2.69 6.65 2.07
CA LEU A 51 -3.86 5.77 2.07
C LEU A 51 -4.32 5.47 0.65
N SER A 52 -4.35 6.50 -0.20
CA SER A 52 -4.77 6.35 -1.60
C SER A 52 -3.89 5.34 -2.36
N THR A 53 -2.58 5.37 -2.15
CA THR A 53 -1.63 4.41 -2.74
C THR A 53 -1.93 2.98 -2.31
N LEU A 54 -2.25 2.76 -1.04
CA LEU A 54 -2.61 1.43 -0.52
C LEU A 54 -3.95 0.94 -1.07
N ILE A 55 -4.96 1.82 -1.14
CA ILE A 55 -6.28 1.51 -1.70
C ILE A 55 -6.16 1.16 -3.19
N ASN A 56 -5.44 1.96 -3.96
CA ASN A 56 -5.23 1.72 -5.39
C ASN A 56 -4.53 0.38 -5.64
N PHE A 57 -3.52 0.05 -4.82
CA PHE A 57 -2.87 -1.26 -4.87
C PHE A 57 -3.83 -2.41 -4.57
N SER A 58 -4.65 -2.29 -3.52
CA SER A 58 -5.64 -3.31 -3.16
C SER A 58 -6.66 -3.52 -4.29
N ASN A 59 -7.18 -2.44 -4.87
CA ASN A 59 -8.14 -2.50 -5.96
C ASN A 59 -7.53 -3.17 -7.20
N ALA A 60 -6.29 -2.83 -7.56
CA ALA A 60 -5.58 -3.47 -8.66
C ALA A 60 -5.40 -4.98 -8.44
N LYS A 61 -5.08 -5.41 -7.21
CA LYS A 61 -4.94 -6.84 -6.89
C LYS A 61 -6.27 -7.60 -6.91
N GLN A 62 -7.36 -6.95 -6.46
CA GLN A 62 -8.69 -7.53 -6.59
C GLN A 62 -9.10 -7.69 -8.05
N GLN A 63 -8.80 -6.70 -8.90
CA GLN A 63 -9.06 -6.78 -10.33
C GLN A 63 -8.24 -7.88 -11.00
N GLU A 64 -6.92 -7.95 -10.76
CA GLU A 64 -6.06 -9.03 -11.27
C GLU A 64 -6.60 -10.41 -10.89
N TYR A 65 -7.09 -10.57 -9.66
CA TYR A 65 -7.66 -11.83 -9.19
C TYR A 65 -9.00 -12.15 -9.86
N ALA A 66 -9.88 -11.15 -10.01
CA ALA A 66 -11.15 -11.32 -10.71
C ALA A 66 -10.97 -11.72 -12.19
N GLU A 67 -10.00 -11.09 -12.88
CA GLU A 67 -9.65 -11.43 -14.26
C GLU A 67 -9.12 -12.85 -14.39
N GLN A 68 -8.26 -13.29 -13.45
CA GLN A 68 -7.73 -14.67 -13.42
C GLN A 68 -8.83 -15.72 -13.22
N GLN A 69 -9.92 -15.38 -12.50
CA GLN A 69 -11.05 -16.29 -12.32
C GLN A 69 -11.97 -16.38 -13.54
N LEU A 70 -12.01 -15.34 -14.39
CA LEU A 70 -12.86 -15.30 -15.59
C LEU A 70 -12.22 -16.01 -16.80
N CYS A 71 -10.90 -16.13 -16.83
CA CYS A 71 -10.16 -16.80 -17.89
C CYS A 71 -9.67 -18.22 -17.52
N GLY A 72 -10.09 -18.74 -16.36
CA GLY A 72 -9.74 -20.06 -15.83
C GLY A 72 -10.78 -21.14 -16.10
#